data_AF-A0A7S4PXI6-F1
#
_entry.id   AF-A0A7S4PXI6-F1
#
_cell.length_a   1.000
_cell.length_b   1.000
_cell.length_c   1.000
_cell.angle_alpha   90.00
_cell.angle_beta   90.00
_cell.angle_gamma   90.00
#
_symmetry.space_group_name_H-M   'P 1'
#
loop_
_entity.id
_entity.type
_entity.pdbx_description
1 polymer ?
#
loop_
_entity_poly.entity_id
_entity_poly.type
_entity_poly.pdbx_seq_one_letter_code
_entity_poly.pdbx_strand_id
1 'polypeptide(L)'
;AASAAGGCEEPAPAFAEPLPTARCRETQRPGAGGPGEAQTDSLAVVRLLLPHRRVHGQLIPWGYFTDIAKLCGVGISVGDTVAPGLCQIRLTGAVAANALAVLYLQCALSQCRVALALRDTGPCGGAAE
;
A
#
# COMPACT_ATOMS: atom_id res chain seq x y z
N ALA A 1 -14.00 -38.30 -27.30
CA ALA A 1 -12.64 -38.19 -26.76
C ALA A 1 -12.23 -36.72 -26.83
N ALA A 2 -11.84 -36.16 -25.68
CA ALA A 2 -10.96 -35.00 -25.44
C ALA A 2 -11.15 -33.71 -26.28
N SER A 3 -11.01 -32.49 -25.78
CA SER A 3 -10.80 -31.91 -24.45
C SER A 3 -10.77 -30.41 -24.75
N ALA A 4 -11.76 -29.63 -24.31
CA ALA A 4 -11.77 -28.19 -24.53
C ALA A 4 -10.97 -27.51 -23.40
N ALA A 5 -9.72 -27.18 -23.69
CA ALA A 5 -8.91 -26.32 -22.83
C ALA A 5 -9.37 -24.86 -23.00
N GLY A 6 -10.27 -24.41 -22.12
CA GLY A 6 -10.60 -23.00 -21.97
C GLY A 6 -9.53 -22.31 -21.13
N GLY A 7 -8.66 -21.54 -21.78
CA GLY A 7 -7.76 -20.62 -21.10
C GLY A 7 -8.55 -19.42 -20.56
N CYS A 8 -8.67 -19.31 -19.25
CA CYS A 8 -9.09 -18.07 -18.61
C CYS A 8 -7.88 -17.13 -18.57
N GLU A 9 -7.84 -16.20 -19.51
CA GLU A 9 -6.92 -15.07 -19.50
C GLU A 9 -7.32 -14.14 -18.34
N GLU A 10 -6.49 -14.10 -17.30
CA GLU A 10 -6.70 -13.27 -16.11
C GLU A 10 -6.40 -11.80 -16.49
N PRO A 11 -7.38 -10.88 -16.38
CA PRO A 11 -7.15 -9.49 -16.72
C PRO A 11 -6.21 -8.85 -15.69
N ALA A 12 -5.02 -8.43 -16.15
CA ALA A 12 -4.09 -7.66 -15.36
C ALA A 12 -4.79 -6.41 -14.77
N PRO A 13 -4.63 -6.11 -13.47
CA PRO A 13 -5.28 -4.95 -12.88
C PRO A 13 -4.63 -3.68 -13.44
N ALA A 14 -5.41 -2.94 -14.23
CA ALA A 14 -5.05 -1.63 -14.77
C ALA A 14 -4.94 -0.59 -13.64
N PHE A 15 -3.82 -0.61 -12.89
CA PHE A 15 -3.48 0.37 -11.85
C PHE A 15 -2.84 1.64 -12.44
N ALA A 16 -3.33 2.11 -13.58
CA ALA A 16 -2.79 3.28 -14.27
C ALA A 16 -3.80 4.44 -14.33
N GLU A 17 -4.48 4.74 -13.23
CA GLU A 17 -5.01 6.09 -13.06
C GLU A 17 -3.95 6.94 -12.35
N PRO A 18 -3.40 7.98 -13.02
CA PRO A 18 -2.45 8.87 -12.40
C PRO A 18 -3.16 9.60 -11.25
N LEU A 19 -2.66 9.39 -10.04
CA LEU A 19 -3.12 10.14 -8.87
C LEU A 19 -3.16 11.63 -9.20
N PRO A 20 -4.20 12.35 -8.75
CA PRO A 20 -4.22 13.79 -8.86
C PRO A 20 -2.94 14.30 -8.22
N THR A 21 -2.12 14.96 -9.02
CA THR A 21 -0.99 15.75 -8.57
C THR A 21 -1.58 16.89 -7.75
N ALA A 22 -1.89 16.59 -6.49
CA ALA A 22 -2.12 17.59 -5.47
C ALA A 22 -0.82 18.39 -5.46
N ARG A 23 -0.83 19.54 -6.14
CA ARG A 23 0.16 20.59 -5.99
C ARG A 23 0.10 20.97 -4.53
N CYS A 24 0.88 20.27 -3.71
CA CYS A 24 1.33 20.78 -2.44
C CYS A 24 2.02 22.09 -2.78
N ARG A 25 1.27 23.17 -2.55
CA ARG A 25 1.78 24.53 -2.66
C ARG A 25 2.71 24.66 -1.46
N GLU A 26 3.89 24.08 -1.62
CA GLU A 26 4.99 24.20 -0.68
C GLU A 26 5.16 25.70 -0.49
N THR A 27 4.79 26.16 0.71
CA THR A 27 4.92 27.55 1.10
C THR A 27 6.41 27.73 1.41
N GLN A 28 7.22 27.65 0.36
CA GLN A 28 8.65 27.86 0.41
C GLN A 28 8.82 29.35 0.71
N ARG A 29 9.01 29.65 1.99
CA ARG A 29 9.59 30.93 2.38
C ARG A 29 10.97 30.98 1.72
N PRO A 30 11.26 32.01 0.90
CA PRO A 30 12.60 32.22 0.38
C PRO A 30 13.50 32.68 1.54
N GLY A 31 14.04 31.71 2.28
CA GLY A 31 15.12 31.94 3.22
C GLY A 31 16.42 31.96 2.44
N ALA A 32 16.97 33.16 2.22
CA ALA A 32 18.32 33.34 1.72
C ALA A 32 19.32 32.85 2.78
N GLY A 33 19.95 31.70 2.53
CA GLY A 33 21.07 31.16 3.31
C GLY A 33 21.37 29.78 2.72
N GLY A 34 22.41 29.60 1.91
CA GLY A 34 23.83 29.66 2.28
C GLY A 34 24.40 28.30 1.84
N PRO A 35 25.58 28.23 1.20
CA PRO A 35 26.09 26.98 0.66
C PRO A 35 26.57 26.07 1.80
N GLY A 36 25.92 24.92 1.94
CA GLY A 36 26.48 23.76 2.64
C GLY A 36 26.11 23.62 4.12
N GLU A 37 24.83 23.47 4.43
CA GLU A 37 24.49 22.59 5.55
C GLU A 37 24.37 21.18 4.99
N ALA A 38 25.26 20.30 5.45
CA ALA A 38 25.12 18.87 5.28
C ALA A 38 23.77 18.49 5.88
N GLN A 39 22.77 18.33 5.03
CA GLN A 39 21.45 17.88 5.41
C GLN A 39 21.64 16.46 5.95
N THR A 40 21.82 16.34 7.26
CA THR A 40 21.81 15.06 7.96
C THR A 40 20.46 14.45 7.66
N ASP A 41 20.44 13.51 6.70
CA ASP A 41 19.33 12.65 6.32
C ASP A 41 18.85 11.90 7.57
N SER A 42 18.12 12.62 8.41
CA SER A 42 17.53 12.10 9.62
C SER A 42 16.36 11.26 9.16
N LEU A 43 16.62 9.98 8.96
CA LEU A 43 15.60 9.01 8.59
C LEU A 43 14.53 9.02 9.67
N ALA A 44 13.33 9.43 9.29
CA ALA A 44 12.17 9.38 10.15
C ALA A 44 11.61 7.96 10.17
N VAL A 45 11.07 7.58 11.33
CA VAL A 45 10.45 6.28 11.54
C VAL A 45 9.00 6.49 11.92
N VAL A 46 8.09 5.98 11.11
CA VAL A 46 6.65 6.00 11.41
C VAL A 46 6.20 4.60 11.78
N ARG A 47 5.49 4.47 12.90
CA ARG A 47 4.91 3.21 13.36
C ARG A 47 3.40 3.27 13.23
N LEU A 48 2.83 2.32 12.51
CA LEU A 48 1.40 2.19 12.28
C LEU A 48 0.91 0.90 12.91
N LEU A 49 -0.30 0.90 13.44
CA LEU A 49 -0.99 -0.32 13.87
C LEU A 49 -2.10 -0.61 12.87
N LEU A 50 -2.05 -1.80 12.29
CA LEU A 50 -3.03 -2.25 11.29
C LEU A 50 -3.62 -3.61 11.68
N PRO A 51 -4.89 -3.88 11.32
CA PRO A 51 -5.48 -5.19 11.55
C PRO A 51 -4.69 -6.28 10.85
N HIS A 52 -4.29 -7.31 11.60
CA HIS A 52 -3.51 -8.44 11.09
C HIS A 52 -4.18 -9.09 9.87
N ARG A 53 -5.51 -9.21 9.87
CA ARG A 53 -6.29 -9.74 8.73
C ARG A 53 -6.11 -8.93 7.45
N ARG A 54 -5.99 -7.60 7.53
CA ARG A 54 -5.77 -6.75 6.34
C ARG A 54 -4.33 -6.85 5.85
N VAL A 55 -3.38 -6.88 6.78
CA VAL A 55 -1.95 -7.00 6.47
C VAL A 55 -1.67 -8.33 5.78
N HIS A 56 -2.01 -9.45 6.42
CA HIS A 56 -1.71 -10.79 5.89
C HIS A 56 -2.71 -11.30 4.86
N GLY A 57 -3.95 -10.82 4.88
CA GLY A 57 -4.98 -11.26 3.93
C GLY A 57 -5.04 -10.48 2.63
N GLN A 58 -4.52 -9.24 2.59
CA GLN A 58 -4.62 -8.36 1.42
C GLN A 58 -3.30 -7.69 1.08
N LEU A 59 -2.68 -6.99 2.03
CA LEU A 59 -1.53 -6.13 1.73
C LEU A 59 -0.27 -6.91 1.35
N ILE A 60 0.01 -8.02 2.04
CA ILE A 60 1.16 -8.89 1.73
C ILE A 60 0.91 -9.70 0.45
N PRO A 61 -0.19 -10.45 0.30
CA PRO A 61 -0.38 -11.31 -0.86
C PRO A 61 -0.43 -10.55 -2.18
N TRP A 62 -0.93 -9.31 -2.16
CA TRP A 62 -1.06 -8.49 -3.37
C TRP A 62 0.19 -7.62 -3.63
N GLY A 63 1.23 -7.72 -2.80
CA GLY A 63 2.49 -7.02 -3.04
C GLY A 63 2.45 -5.51 -2.76
N TYR A 64 1.37 -4.97 -2.18
CA TYR A 64 1.21 -3.53 -1.97
C TYR A 64 2.35 -2.88 -1.19
N PHE A 65 2.90 -3.55 -0.18
CA PHE A 65 4.05 -3.00 0.55
C PHE A 65 5.28 -2.85 -0.32
N THR A 66 5.54 -3.80 -1.22
CA THR A 66 6.66 -3.74 -2.14
C THR A 66 6.49 -2.58 -3.12
N ASP A 67 5.28 -2.38 -3.64
CA ASP A 67 5.00 -1.30 -4.58
C ASP A 67 5.09 0.07 -3.91
N ILE A 68 4.53 0.22 -2.72
CA ILE A 68 4.62 1.46 -1.93
C ILE A 68 6.08 1.77 -1.58
N ALA A 69 6.85 0.76 -1.16
CA ALA A 69 8.27 0.92 -0.83
C ALA A 69 9.08 1.43 -2.04
N LYS A 70 8.84 0.87 -3.23
CA LYS A 70 9.50 1.28 -4.47
C LYS A 70 9.08 2.67 -4.93
N LEU A 71 7.78 2.97 -4.91
CA LEU A 71 7.23 4.26 -5.35
C LEU A 71 7.65 5.41 -4.45
N CYS A 72 7.68 5.18 -3.13
CA CYS A 72 7.98 6.22 -2.16
C CYS A 72 9.46 6.25 -1.74
N GLY A 73 10.25 5.24 -2.09
CA GLY A 73 11.64 5.12 -1.64
C GLY A 73 11.77 4.92 -0.13
N VAL A 74 10.87 4.16 0.49
CA VAL A 74 10.87 3.90 1.95
C VAL A 74 11.10 2.43 2.26
N GLY A 75 11.76 2.17 3.39
CA GLY A 75 11.82 0.84 3.97
C GLY A 75 10.52 0.53 4.71
N ILE A 76 9.87 -0.57 4.35
CA ILE A 76 8.67 -1.06 5.05
C ILE A 76 9.00 -2.38 5.74
N SER A 77 8.76 -2.45 7.04
CA SER A 77 8.91 -3.68 7.82
C SER A 77 7.62 -3.99 8.54
N VAL A 78 7.13 -5.21 8.36
CA VAL A 78 6.01 -5.75 9.12
C VAL A 78 6.59 -6.37 10.39
N GLY A 79 6.27 -5.78 11.54
CA GLY A 79 6.70 -6.24 12.85
C GLY A 79 5.71 -7.21 13.48
N ASP A 80 6.03 -7.63 14.70
CA ASP A 80 5.23 -8.59 15.45
C ASP A 80 3.82 -8.07 15.80
N THR A 81 2.96 -9.02 16.15
CA THR A 81 1.60 -8.74 16.63
C THR A 81 1.69 -8.15 18.04
N VAL A 82 1.46 -6.85 18.17
CA VAL A 82 1.58 -6.12 19.46
C VAL A 82 0.36 -6.35 20.34
N ALA A 83 -0.81 -6.56 19.74
CA ALA A 83 -2.09 -6.81 20.42
C ALA A 83 -2.91 -7.82 19.61
N PRO A 84 -3.85 -8.57 20.22
CA PRO A 84 -4.60 -9.61 19.53
C PRO A 84 -5.32 -9.04 18.29
N GLY A 85 -4.86 -9.43 17.11
CA GLY A 85 -5.42 -8.99 15.83
C GLY A 85 -4.85 -7.67 15.27
N LEU A 86 -3.84 -7.06 15.91
CA LEU A 86 -3.15 -5.86 15.40
C LEU A 86 -1.66 -6.16 15.16
N CYS A 87 -1.19 -5.80 13.98
CA CYS A 87 0.19 -5.90 13.55
C CYS A 87 0.80 -4.51 13.46
N GLN A 88 2.04 -4.37 13.93
CA GLN A 88 2.79 -3.12 13.81
C GLN A 88 3.53 -3.07 12.48
N ILE A 89 3.39 -1.96 11.76
CA ILE A 89 4.17 -1.68 10.55
C ILE A 89 5.09 -0.52 10.82
N ARG A 90 6.35 -0.66 10.40
CA ARG A 90 7.38 0.34 10.54
C ARG A 90 7.79 0.84 9.16
N LEU A 91 7.59 2.14 8.91
CA LEU A 91 8.08 2.86 7.74
C LEU A 91 9.36 3.61 8.14
N THR A 92 10.41 3.49 7.33
CA THR A 92 11.70 4.16 7.57
C THR A 92 12.10 4.90 6.30
N GLY A 93 12.31 6.21 6.40
CA GLY A 93 12.60 7.05 5.23
C GLY A 93 12.53 8.54 5.56
N ALA A 94 12.65 9.38 4.53
CA ALA A 94 12.41 10.82 4.67
C ALA A 94 10.97 11.10 5.16
N VAL A 95 10.77 12.18 5.90
CA VAL A 95 9.44 12.53 6.45
C VAL A 95 8.38 12.62 5.35
N ALA A 96 8.71 13.27 4.23
CA ALA A 96 7.82 13.40 3.08
C ALA A 96 7.52 12.04 2.42
N ALA A 97 8.55 11.18 2.29
CA ALA A 97 8.42 9.85 1.73
C ALA A 97 7.53 8.94 2.61
N ASN A 98 7.69 9.01 3.93
CA ASN A 98 6.85 8.31 4.88
C ASN A 98 5.39 8.81 4.82
N ALA A 99 5.17 10.12 4.70
CA ALA A 99 3.83 10.69 4.58
C ALA A 99 3.11 10.20 3.31
N LEU A 100 3.82 10.16 2.17
CA LEU A 100 3.30 9.58 0.93
C LEU A 100 2.98 8.09 1.10
N ALA A 101 3.90 7.32 1.69
CA ALA A 101 3.68 5.89 1.92
C ALA A 101 2.44 5.62 2.79
N VAL A 102 2.23 6.42 3.84
CA VAL A 102 1.01 6.37 4.66
C VAL A 102 -0.23 6.67 3.84
N LEU A 103 -0.19 7.70 2.98
CA LEU A 103 -1.32 8.08 2.13
C LEU A 103 -1.69 6.95 1.14
N TYR A 104 -0.70 6.37 0.46
CA TYR A 104 -0.91 5.21 -0.42
C TYR A 104 -1.49 4.02 0.34
N LEU A 105 -1.00 3.77 1.54
CA LEU A 105 -1.50 2.68 2.38
C LEU A 105 -2.96 2.90 2.79
N GLN A 106 -3.34 4.14 3.14
CA GLN A 106 -4.73 4.51 3.42
C GLN A 106 -5.61 4.32 2.18
N CYS A 107 -5.15 4.73 1.00
CA CYS A 107 -5.87 4.51 -0.25
C CYS A 107 -6.09 3.01 -0.52
N ALA A 108 -5.05 2.19 -0.41
CA ALA A 108 -5.15 0.74 -0.61
C ALA A 108 -6.16 0.09 0.35
N LEU A 109 -6.11 0.48 1.63
CA LEU A 109 -7.04 -0.01 2.65
C LEU A 109 -8.49 0.44 2.41
N SER A 110 -8.67 1.67 1.91
CA SER A 110 -9.99 2.25 1.63
C SER A 110 -10.63 1.63 0.39
N GLN A 111 -9.83 1.41 -0.67
CA GLN A 111 -10.27 0.79 -1.93
C GLN A 111 -10.56 -0.70 -1.77
N CYS A 112 -9.93 -1.40 -0.81
CA CYS A 112 -10.24 -2.79 -0.48
C CYS A 112 -11.69 -3.02 -0.01
N ARG A 113 -12.49 -1.98 0.25
CA ARG A 113 -13.93 -2.14 0.50
C ARG A 113 -14.72 -2.46 -0.76
N VAL A 114 -14.34 -1.93 -1.93
CA VAL A 114 -15.07 -2.15 -3.18
C VAL A 114 -14.72 -3.50 -3.79
N ALA A 115 -13.45 -3.90 -3.74
CA ALA A 115 -13.01 -5.20 -4.27
C ALA A 115 -13.49 -6.41 -3.46
N LEU A 116 -13.74 -6.25 -2.15
CA LEU A 116 -14.32 -7.32 -1.31
C LEU A 116 -15.82 -7.51 -1.57
N ALA A 117 -16.58 -6.44 -1.80
CA ALA A 117 -18.00 -6.54 -2.08
C ALA A 117 -18.30 -7.23 -3.43
N LEU A 118 -17.37 -7.15 -4.39
CA LEU A 118 -17.48 -7.80 -5.70
C LEU A 118 -16.97 -9.25 -5.74
N ARG A 119 -16.21 -9.69 -4.72
CA ARG A 119 -15.70 -11.08 -4.65
C ARG A 119 -16.52 -12.01 -3.75
N ASP A 120 -17.47 -11.48 -2.97
CA ASP A 120 -18.43 -12.30 -2.23
C ASP A 120 -19.60 -12.81 -3.10
N THR A 121 -19.70 -12.36 -4.35
CA THR A 121 -20.60 -12.95 -5.35
C THR A 121 -19.90 -14.05 -6.14
N GLY A 122 -19.31 -15.02 -5.46
CA GLY A 122 -19.07 -16.32 -6.06
C GLY A 122 -20.40 -17.08 -6.12
N PRO A 123 -20.85 -17.61 -7.28
CA PRO A 123 -22.07 -18.40 -7.32
C PRO A 123 -21.89 -19.62 -6.42
N CYS A 124 -22.80 -19.78 -5.46
CA CYS A 124 -22.97 -21.03 -4.75
C CYS A 124 -23.26 -22.12 -5.78
N GLY A 125 -22.22 -22.77 -6.27
CA GLY A 125 -22.28 -24.06 -6.95
C GLY A 125 -22.67 -25.12 -5.93
N GLY A 126 -23.93 -25.10 -5.52
CA GLY A 126 -24.58 -26.22 -4.86
C GLY A 126 -25.03 -27.20 -5.93
N ALA A 127 -24.10 -28.03 -6.39
CA ALA A 127 -24.40 -29.26 -7.10
C ALA A 127 -24.21 -30.43 -6.13
N ALA A 128 -25.30 -30.89 -5.54
CA ALA A 128 -25.52 -32.18 -4.89
C ALA A 128 -27.00 -32.15 -4.46
N GLU A 129 -27.91 -33.04 -4.86
CA GLU A 129 -27.84 -34.43 -5.34
C GLU A 129 -29.04 -34.69 -6.27
#